data_AF-A0A0F8VV04-F1
#
_entry.id   AF-A0A0F8VV04-F1
#
_cell.length_a   1.000
_cell.length_b   1.000
_cell.length_c   1.000
_cell.angle_alpha   90.00
_cell.angle_beta   90.00
_cell.angle_gamma   90.00
#
_symmetry.space_group_name_H-M   'P 1'
#
loop_
_entity.id
_entity.type
_entity.pdbx_description
1 polymer ?
#
loop_
_entity_poly.entity_id
_entity_poly.type
_entity_poly.pdbx_seq_one_letter_code
_entity_poly.pdbx_strand_id
1 'polypeptide(L)'
;QGQLLSLRQGKGFQSGEDFFIFTGIDRSGSVEKVVFEKWRGQERKAVLTAAPQESVAEFRVRNMSTKAFTGLTAVSDPGFLPVLVAIILLSLGMALTFYQKIGDKKI
;
A
#
# COMPACT_ATOMS: atom_id res chain seq x y z
N GLN A 1 -11.96 -20.24 25.14
CA GLN A 1 -11.54 -20.07 23.74
C GLN A 1 -11.50 -18.57 23.46
N GLY A 2 -10.38 -18.00 23.05
CA GLY A 2 -10.27 -16.56 22.78
C GLY A 2 -10.79 -16.22 21.39
N GLN A 3 -11.52 -15.10 21.25
CA GLN A 3 -11.98 -14.61 19.96
C GLN A 3 -10.85 -13.86 19.26
N LEU A 4 -10.50 -14.28 18.04
CA LEU A 4 -9.54 -13.55 17.22
C LEU A 4 -10.28 -12.50 16.39
N LEU A 5 -10.00 -11.22 16.66
CA LEU A 5 -10.59 -10.11 15.92
C LEU A 5 -9.59 -9.52 14.94
N SER A 6 -9.95 -9.48 13.66
CA SER A 6 -9.17 -8.81 12.62
C SER A 6 -9.78 -7.44 12.34
N LEU A 7 -9.00 -6.37 12.54
CA LEU A 7 -9.44 -5.00 12.34
C LEU A 7 -8.75 -4.38 11.12
N ARG A 8 -9.51 -3.54 10.41
CA ARG A 8 -9.02 -2.65 9.35
C ARG A 8 -9.18 -1.21 9.81
N GLN A 9 -8.43 -0.29 9.22
CA GLN A 9 -8.52 1.13 9.57
C GLN A 9 -9.97 1.63 9.49
N GLY A 10 -10.41 2.39 10.50
CA GLY A 10 -11.78 2.86 10.66
C GLY A 10 -12.77 1.82 11.18
N LYS A 11 -12.35 0.55 11.37
CA LYS A 11 -13.13 -0.45 12.11
C LYS A 11 -12.72 -0.45 13.57
N GLY A 12 -13.63 -0.90 14.42
CA GLY A 12 -13.42 -0.89 15.85
C GLY A 12 -14.13 -2.05 16.53
N PHE A 13 -13.99 -2.08 17.84
CA PHE A 13 -14.68 -3.01 18.72
C PHE A 13 -15.20 -2.27 19.94
N GLN A 14 -16.27 -2.80 20.52
CA GLN A 14 -16.82 -2.30 21.76
C GLN A 14 -16.27 -3.12 22.92
N SER A 15 -15.91 -2.45 24.01
CA SER A 15 -15.55 -3.08 25.27
C SER A 15 -16.21 -2.28 26.40
N GLY A 16 -17.24 -2.86 27.02
CA GLY A 16 -18.12 -2.14 27.94
C GLY A 16 -18.89 -0.98 27.27
N GLU A 17 -18.83 0.21 27.87
CA GLU A 17 -19.43 1.44 27.35
C GLU A 17 -18.57 2.17 26.31
N ASP A 18 -17.34 1.69 26.11
CA ASP A 18 -16.34 2.37 25.30
C ASP A 18 -16.20 1.67 23.93
N PHE A 19 -16.02 2.49 22.88
CA PHE A 19 -15.78 2.03 21.53
C PHE A 19 -14.35 2.38 21.10
N PHE A 20 -13.62 1.39 20.62
CA PHE A 20 -12.21 1.53 20.22
C PHE A 20 -12.11 1.44 18.71
N ILE A 21 -11.75 2.55 18.05
CA ILE A 21 -11.60 2.62 16.59
C ILE A 21 -10.12 2.49 16.24
N PHE A 22 -9.77 1.50 15.43
CA PHE A 22 -8.42 1.36 14.91
C PHE A 22 -8.15 2.44 13.85
N THR A 23 -7.25 3.38 14.15
CA THR A 23 -6.92 4.52 13.28
C THR A 23 -5.69 4.29 12.40
N GLY A 24 -4.81 3.37 12.76
CA GLY A 24 -3.62 3.08 11.95
C GLY A 24 -2.44 2.57 12.78
N ILE A 25 -1.28 2.48 12.13
CA ILE A 25 -0.03 2.05 12.74
C ILE A 25 0.92 3.25 12.75
N ASP A 26 1.35 3.67 13.93
CA ASP A 26 2.40 4.65 14.13
C ASP A 26 3.77 3.96 13.99
N ARG A 27 4.59 4.53 13.11
CA ARG A 27 5.94 4.06 12.76
C ARG A 27 7.02 5.07 13.11
N SER A 28 6.69 6.14 13.85
CA SER A 28 7.65 7.19 14.18
C SER A 28 8.73 6.73 15.18
N GLY A 29 8.49 5.65 15.92
CA GLY A 29 9.41 5.11 16.92
C GLY A 29 10.21 3.89 16.46
N SER A 30 11.07 3.39 17.34
CA SER A 30 11.83 2.14 17.14
C SER A 30 10.95 0.87 17.11
N VAL A 31 9.71 0.97 17.62
CA VAL A 31 8.73 -0.11 17.63
C VAL A 31 7.44 0.41 17.01
N GLU A 32 6.91 -0.33 16.03
CA GLU A 32 5.60 -0.03 15.45
C GLU A 32 4.50 -0.19 16.50
N LYS A 33 3.60 0.79 16.57
CA LYS A 33 2.47 0.77 17.52
C LYS A 33 1.16 0.90 16.78
N VAL A 34 0.17 0.10 17.14
CA VAL A 34 -1.21 0.31 16.68
C VAL A 34 -1.83 1.44 17.49
N VAL A 35 -2.57 2.31 16.80
CA VAL A 35 -3.24 3.47 17.38
C VAL A 35 -4.74 3.22 17.37
N PHE A 36 -5.37 3.46 18.52
CA PHE A 36 -6.80 3.37 18.71
C PHE A 36 -7.36 4.67 19.27
N GLU A 37 -8.47 5.14 18.73
CA GLU A 37 -9.26 6.16 19.39
C GLU A 37 -10.31 5.51 20.29
N LYS A 38 -10.38 5.96 21.53
CA LYS A 38 -11.40 5.57 22.49
C LYS A 38 -12.53 6.59 22.49
N TRP A 39 -13.74 6.13 22.22
CA TRP A 39 -14.95 6.92 22.15
C TRP A 39 -15.96 6.45 23.19
N ARG A 40 -16.74 7.39 23.74
CA ARG A 40 -17.93 7.10 24.54
C ARG A 40 -19.06 7.98 24.05
N GLY A 41 -20.08 7.37 23.46
CA GLY A 41 -21.10 8.11 22.70
C GLY A 41 -20.45 8.88 21.54
N GLN A 42 -20.68 10.20 21.49
CA GLN A 42 -20.11 11.09 20.46
C GLN A 42 -18.82 11.80 20.91
N GLU A 43 -18.29 11.48 22.09
CA GLU A 43 -17.10 12.15 22.63
C GLU A 43 -15.87 11.26 22.55
N ARG A 44 -14.80 11.77 21.93
CA ARG A 44 -13.49 11.10 21.92
C ARG A 44 -12.81 11.30 23.27
N LYS A 45 -12.67 10.22 24.04
CA LYS A 45 -12.10 10.25 25.39
C LYS A 45 -10.58 10.15 25.42
N ALA A 46 -9.99 9.37 24.52
CA ALA A 46 -8.53 9.18 24.49
C ALA A 46 -8.03 8.67 23.14
N VAL A 47 -6.73 8.79 22.93
CA VAL A 47 -5.99 8.06 21.90
C VAL A 47 -5.03 7.12 22.62
N LEU A 48 -5.16 5.83 22.36
CA LEU A 48 -4.34 4.77 22.93
C LEU A 48 -3.38 4.24 21.87
N THR A 49 -2.19 3.88 22.31
CA THR A 49 -1.21 3.19 21.47
C THR A 49 -0.81 1.90 22.13
N ALA A 50 -0.61 0.84 21.35
CA ALA A 50 -0.17 -0.45 21.85
C ALA A 50 0.89 -1.06 20.93
N ALA A 51 1.94 -1.60 21.54
CA ALA A 51 2.99 -2.35 20.89
C ALA A 51 2.53 -3.80 20.58
N PRO A 52 3.28 -4.59 19.78
CA PRO A 52 2.98 -6.01 19.62
C PRO A 52 2.97 -6.72 20.99
N GLN A 53 2.04 -7.65 21.19
CA GLN A 53 1.79 -8.37 22.44
C GLN A 53 1.25 -7.53 23.61
N GLU A 54 1.10 -6.22 23.44
CA GLU A 54 0.46 -5.36 24.42
C GLU A 54 -1.08 -5.49 24.32
N SER A 55 -1.76 -5.21 25.43
CA SER A 55 -3.21 -5.31 25.53
C SER A 55 -3.88 -3.95 25.34
N VAL A 56 -5.00 -3.93 24.61
CA VAL A 56 -5.92 -2.80 24.50
C VAL A 56 -7.29 -3.30 24.94
N ALA A 57 -7.77 -2.79 26.09
CA ALA A 57 -8.94 -3.32 26.78
C ALA A 57 -8.82 -4.84 27.00
N GLU A 58 -9.78 -5.63 26.54
CA GLU A 58 -9.79 -7.09 26.68
C GLU A 58 -9.04 -7.85 25.56
N PHE A 59 -8.50 -7.15 24.57
CA PHE A 59 -7.79 -7.74 23.45
C PHE A 59 -6.28 -7.56 23.55
N ARG A 60 -5.52 -8.53 23.04
CA ARG A 60 -4.06 -8.43 22.88
C ARG A 60 -3.68 -8.32 21.40
N VAL A 61 -2.78 -7.39 21.09
CA VAL A 61 -2.26 -7.21 19.73
C VAL A 61 -1.40 -8.42 19.36
N ARG A 62 -1.92 -9.30 18.51
CA ARG A 62 -1.21 -10.52 18.11
C ARG A 62 -0.30 -10.31 16.90
N ASN A 63 -0.85 -9.73 15.83
CA ASN A 63 -0.17 -9.50 14.56
C ASN A 63 -0.59 -8.15 14.00
N MET A 64 0.37 -7.44 13.39
CA MET A 64 0.15 -6.18 12.68
C MET A 64 0.63 -6.37 11.25
N SER A 65 -0.18 -5.93 10.27
CA SER A 65 0.19 -6.02 8.86
C SER A 65 -0.42 -4.86 8.11
N THR A 66 0.39 -4.23 7.25
CA THR A 66 -0.09 -3.23 6.30
C THR A 66 -0.22 -3.87 4.93
N LYS A 67 -1.43 -3.89 4.38
CA LYS A 67 -1.64 -4.15 2.95
C LYS A 67 -1.77 -2.82 2.23
N ALA A 68 -0.78 -2.48 1.42
CA ALA A 68 -0.89 -1.39 0.46
C ALA A 68 -1.84 -1.85 -0.66
N PHE A 69 -3.11 -1.44 -0.60
CA PHE A 69 -4.01 -1.54 -1.75
C PHE A 69 -3.74 -0.33 -2.65
N THR A 70 -2.72 -0.42 -3.50
CA THR A 70 -2.54 0.56 -4.56
C THR A 70 -3.49 0.21 -5.69
N GLY A 71 -4.55 0.98 -5.88
CA GLY A 71 -5.47 0.86 -7.03
C GLY A 71 -4.83 1.20 -8.39
N LEU A 72 -3.51 1.46 -8.42
CA LEU A 72 -2.75 1.88 -9.59
C LEU A 72 -2.24 0.72 -10.44
N THR A 73 -2.37 -0.54 -9.99
CA THR A 73 -1.80 -1.71 -10.69
C THR A 73 -2.71 -2.30 -11.77
N ALA A 74 -3.85 -1.66 -12.09
CA ALA A 74 -4.89 -2.26 -12.93
C ALA A 74 -5.34 -1.39 -14.11
N VAL A 75 -4.43 -0.58 -14.68
CA VAL A 75 -4.70 0.08 -15.96
C VAL A 75 -3.59 -0.32 -16.93
N SER A 76 -3.92 -1.22 -17.86
CA SER A 76 -3.09 -1.44 -19.04
C SER A 76 -3.03 -0.14 -19.81
N ASP A 77 -1.85 0.50 -19.88
CA ASP A 77 -1.68 1.75 -20.61
C ASP A 77 -1.92 1.50 -22.12
N PRO A 78 -3.02 2.02 -22.71
CA PRO A 78 -3.30 1.82 -24.13
C PRO A 78 -2.27 2.50 -25.04
N GLY A 79 -1.47 3.43 -24.50
CA GLY A 79 -0.41 4.14 -25.23
C GLY A 79 0.90 3.36 -25.37
N PHE A 80 1.09 2.26 -24.65
CA PHE A 80 2.37 1.53 -24.67
C PHE A 80 2.65 0.85 -26.03
N LEU A 81 1.66 0.16 -26.59
CA LEU A 81 1.81 -0.56 -27.85
C LEU A 81 2.18 0.35 -29.04
N PRO A 82 1.51 1.49 -29.30
CA PRO A 82 1.89 2.36 -30.41
C PRO A 82 3.29 2.96 -30.25
N VAL A 83 3.72 3.29 -29.02
CA VAL A 83 5.08 3.79 -28.75
C VAL A 83 6.12 2.71 -29.04
N LEU A 84 5.87 1.46 -28.63
CA LEU A 84 6.77 0.34 -28.90
C LEU A 84 6.96 0.11 -30.42
N VAL A 85 5.86 0.15 -31.18
CA VAL A 85 5.90 0.02 -32.65
C VAL A 85 6.72 1.15 -33.28
N ALA A 86 6.55 2.40 -32.82
CA ALA A 86 7.32 3.53 -33.33
C ALA A 86 8.83 3.37 -33.09
N ILE A 87 9.23 2.90 -31.90
CA ILE A 87 10.64 2.65 -31.57
C ILE A 87 11.24 1.56 -32.46
N ILE A 88 10.49 0.48 -32.71
CA ILE A 88 10.93 -0.60 -33.59
C ILE A 88 11.15 -0.09 -35.02
N LEU A 89 10.19 0.64 -35.58
CA LEU A 89 10.27 1.18 -36.94
C LEU A 89 11.44 2.18 -37.08
N LEU A 90 11.62 3.05 -36.09
CA LEU A 90 12.72 4.01 -36.08
C LEU A 90 14.08 3.32 -36.02
N SER A 91 14.21 2.29 -35.19
CA SER A 91 15.43 1.50 -35.06
C SER A 91 15.78 0.77 -36.36
N LEU A 92 14.77 0.17 -37.01
CA LEU A 92 14.93 -0.50 -38.30
C LEU A 92 15.32 0.49 -39.41
N GLY A 93 14.69 1.66 -39.47
CA GLY A 93 15.02 2.70 -40.45
C GLY A 93 16.45 3.20 -40.29
N MET A 94 16.91 3.42 -39.04
CA MET A 94 18.30 3.77 -38.78
C MET A 94 19.26 2.65 -39.19
N ALA A 95 18.97 1.40 -38.83
CA ALA A 95 19.80 0.25 -39.20
C ALA A 95 19.96 0.12 -40.71
N LEU A 96 18.87 0.29 -41.47
CA LEU A 96 18.90 0.25 -42.93
C LEU A 96 19.75 1.39 -43.51
N THR A 97 19.60 2.60 -42.98
CA THR A 97 20.38 3.77 -43.42
C THR A 97 21.88 3.57 -43.18
N PHE A 98 22.26 3.02 -42.03
CA PHE A 98 23.66 2.67 -41.76
C PHE A 98 24.17 1.57 -42.69
N TYR A 99 23.35 0.56 -42.98
CA TYR A 99 23.71 -0.51 -43.91
C TYR A 99 23.96 0.01 -45.32
N GLN A 100 23.06 0.85 -45.85
CA GLN A 100 23.22 1.49 -47.16
C GLN A 100 24.49 2.35 -47.20
N LYS A 101 24.74 3.15 -46.17
CA LYS A 101 25.93 4.01 -46.09
C LYS A 101 27.26 3.23 -46.06
N ILE A 102 27.28 2.02 -45.50
CA ILE A 102 28.46 1.15 -45.53
C ILE A 102 28.61 0.48 -46.91
N GLY A 103 27.50 0.13 -47.56
CA GLY A 103 27.48 -0.38 -48.94
C GLY A 103 28.01 0.63 -49.96
N ASP A 104 27.56 1.89 -49.87
CA ASP A 104 27.99 2.99 -50.76
C ASP A 104 29.50 3.28 -50.67
N LYS A 105 30.13 2.99 -49.52
CA LYS A 105 31.58 3.15 -49.34
C LYS A 105 32.42 2.02 -49.95
N LYS A 106 31.80 0.91 -50.36
CA LYS A 106 32.50 -0.29 -50.87
C LYS A 106 32.51 -0.38 -52.40
N ILE A 107 31.89 0.55 -53.11
CA ILE A 107 31.88 0.66 -54.58
C ILE A 107 32.77 1.83 -55.00
#